data_AF-A0A0P9FUJ5-F1
#
_entry.id   AF-A0A0P9FUJ5-F1
#
_cell.length_a   1.000
_cell.length_b   1.000
_cell.length_c   1.000
_cell.angle_alpha   90.00
_cell.angle_beta   90.00
_cell.angle_gamma   90.00
#
_symmetry.space_group_name_H-M   'P 1'
#
loop_
_entity.id
_entity.type
_entity.pdbx_description
1 polymer ?
#
loop_
_entity_poly.entity_id
_entity_poly.type
_entity_poly.pdbx_seq_one_letter_code
_entity_poly.pdbx_strand_id
1 'polypeptide(L)'
;MRFVVTFVAKETCFLFCMKDLTGLKCPQLFVQFKYLLKQNNTANYVVFKFAQDAQLNDVFRYLDNQQRTYTWQSNVLTVTNPIEEAN
;
A
#
# COMPACT_ATOMS: atom_id res chain seq x y z
N MET A 1 -30.28 -14.98 5.68
CA MET A 1 -29.28 -14.03 5.14
C MET A 1 -28.28 -13.69 6.22
N ARG A 2 -27.04 -14.17 6.09
CA ARG A 2 -25.90 -13.74 6.92
C ARG A 2 -24.64 -14.00 6.11
N PHE A 3 -24.18 -12.98 5.39
CA PHE A 3 -22.88 -13.01 4.74
C PHE A 3 -21.83 -12.79 5.83
N VAL A 4 -21.24 -13.88 6.33
CA VAL A 4 -20.07 -13.81 7.20
C VAL A 4 -18.87 -13.70 6.28
N VAL A 5 -18.38 -12.48 6.07
CA VAL A 5 -17.12 -12.23 5.38
C VAL A 5 -16.01 -12.55 6.37
N THR A 6 -15.59 -13.81 6.41
CA THR A 6 -14.44 -14.25 7.20
C THR A 6 -13.17 -13.71 6.53
N PHE A 7 -12.67 -12.57 7.03
CA PHE A 7 -11.34 -12.07 6.71
C PHE A 7 -10.30 -13.02 7.30
N VAL A 8 -9.89 -14.04 6.53
CA VAL A 8 -8.68 -14.81 6.80
C VAL A 8 -7.50 -14.00 6.26
N ALA A 9 -7.02 -13.05 7.07
CA ALA A 9 -5.74 -12.36 6.86
C ALA A 9 -4.69 -12.98 7.80
N LYS A 10 -4.42 -14.26 7.61
CA LYS A 10 -3.29 -14.97 8.22
C LYS A 10 -2.79 -15.95 7.18
N GLU A 11 -1.47 -16.06 7.08
CA GLU A 11 -0.67 -16.91 6.17
C GLU A 11 -0.19 -16.19 4.90
N THR A 12 1.15 -16.16 4.74
CA THR A 12 2.01 -15.65 3.63
C THR A 12 2.77 -14.32 3.83
N CYS A 13 3.08 -13.94 5.07
CA CYS A 13 4.01 -12.85 5.38
C CYS A 13 5.50 -13.24 5.27
N PHE A 14 5.91 -13.92 4.19
CA PHE A 14 7.32 -14.31 3.98
C PHE A 14 7.94 -13.92 2.63
N LEU A 15 7.20 -13.26 1.72
CA LEU A 15 7.83 -12.65 0.55
C LEU A 15 7.04 -11.48 -0.07
N PHE A 16 5.80 -11.19 0.36
CA PHE A 16 4.96 -10.16 -0.28
C PHE A 16 4.18 -9.38 0.78
N CYS A 17 4.60 -8.16 1.09
CA CYS A 17 3.91 -7.32 2.10
C CYS A 17 2.76 -6.55 1.43
N MET A 18 1.60 -7.21 1.24
CA MET A 18 0.38 -6.57 0.76
C MET A 18 -0.38 -5.90 1.92
N LYS A 19 -0.79 -4.64 1.73
CA LYS A 19 -1.58 -3.84 2.67
C LYS A 19 -2.92 -3.48 2.03
N ASP A 20 -4.01 -3.94 2.63
CA ASP A 20 -5.35 -3.60 2.17
C ASP A 20 -5.79 -2.25 2.76
N LEU A 21 -6.13 -1.31 1.87
CA LEU A 21 -6.63 0.04 2.18
C LEU A 21 -8.04 0.25 1.62
N THR A 22 -8.74 -0.82 1.19
CA THR A 22 -10.04 -0.72 0.51
C THR A 22 -11.15 -0.17 1.39
N GLY A 23 -11.06 -0.39 2.71
CA GLY A 23 -12.04 0.12 3.68
C GLY A 23 -11.84 1.58 4.12
N LEU A 24 -10.76 2.23 3.69
CA LEU A 24 -10.39 3.56 4.16
C LEU A 24 -10.80 4.64 3.17
N LYS A 25 -11.31 5.76 3.70
CA LYS A 25 -11.64 6.96 2.92
C LYS A 25 -10.64 8.08 3.20
N CYS A 26 -10.58 9.06 2.30
CA CYS A 26 -9.85 10.29 2.57
C CYS A 26 -10.45 11.02 3.80
N PRO A 27 -9.62 11.59 4.70
CA PRO A 27 -8.16 11.70 4.65
C PRO A 27 -7.39 10.51 5.27
N GLN A 28 -8.07 9.56 5.92
CA GLN A 28 -7.44 8.45 6.65
C GLN A 28 -6.62 7.52 5.74
N LEU A 29 -7.08 7.29 4.51
CA LEU A 29 -6.37 6.50 3.49
C LEU A 29 -4.94 7.03 3.26
N PHE A 30 -4.79 8.34 3.07
CA PHE A 30 -3.49 8.96 2.80
C PHE A 30 -2.55 8.88 4.00
N VAL A 31 -3.07 9.12 5.20
CA VAL A 31 -2.31 9.03 6.46
C VAL A 31 -1.80 7.60 6.67
N GLN A 32 -2.68 6.61 6.48
CA GLN A 32 -2.33 5.21 6.68
C GLN A 32 -1.34 4.70 5.63
N PHE A 33 -1.53 5.10 4.37
CA PHE A 33 -0.58 4.83 3.30
C PHE A 33 0.83 5.35 3.65
N LYS A 34 0.94 6.61 4.08
CA LYS A 34 2.22 7.22 4.45
C LYS A 34 2.88 6.51 5.64
N TYR A 35 2.09 6.15 6.64
CA TYR A 35 2.59 5.42 7.81
C TYR A 35 3.13 4.04 7.43
N LEU A 36 2.35 3.28 6.65
CA LEU A 36 2.73 1.93 6.21
C LEU A 36 3.94 1.96 5.28
N LEU A 37 4.03 2.93 4.37
CA LEU A 37 5.20 3.09 3.51
C LEU A 37 6.48 3.34 4.32
N LYS A 38 6.40 4.20 5.34
CA LYS A 38 7.53 4.46 6.26
C LYS A 38 7.92 3.22 7.06
N GLN A 39 6.94 2.48 7.60
CA GLN A 39 7.22 1.26 8.37
C GLN A 39 7.88 0.17 7.53
N ASN A 40 7.56 0.08 6.25
CA ASN A 40 8.05 -0.96 5.35
C ASN A 40 9.19 -0.45 4.45
N ASN A 41 9.93 0.60 4.86
CA ASN A 41 11.04 1.14 4.08
C ASN A 41 12.21 0.13 3.92
N THR A 42 12.33 -0.84 4.83
CA THR A 42 13.29 -1.95 4.76
C THR A 42 12.87 -3.08 3.81
N ALA A 43 11.65 -3.07 3.29
CA ALA A 43 11.19 -4.06 2.32
C ALA A 43 11.54 -3.60 0.89
N ASN A 44 12.00 -4.52 0.04
CA ASN A 44 12.30 -4.24 -1.38
C ASN A 44 11.10 -3.66 -2.13
N TYR A 45 9.90 -4.16 -1.84
CA TYR A 45 8.66 -3.63 -2.37
C TYR A 45 7.52 -3.77 -1.37
N VAL A 46 6.55 -2.88 -1.50
CA VAL A 46 5.33 -2.84 -0.69
C VAL A 46 4.14 -2.72 -1.62
N VAL A 47 3.13 -3.55 -1.40
CA VAL A 47 1.93 -3.56 -2.26
C VAL A 47 0.74 -3.04 -1.48
N PHE A 48 0.00 -2.10 -2.07
CA PHE A 48 -1.17 -1.48 -1.48
C PHE A 48 -2.38 -1.73 -2.36
N LYS A 49 -3.46 -2.23 -1.78
CA LYS A 49 -4.73 -2.43 -2.48
C LYS A 49 -5.72 -1.35 -2.08
N PHE A 50 -6.33 -0.69 -3.05
CA PHE A 50 -7.27 0.40 -2.84
C PHE A 50 -8.66 0.03 -3.35
N ALA A 51 -9.67 0.78 -2.87
CA ALA A 51 -11.01 0.70 -3.44
C ALA A 51 -11.02 1.27 -4.86
N GLN A 52 -11.98 0.83 -5.67
CA GLN A 52 -12.09 1.22 -7.08
C GLN A 52 -12.43 2.72 -7.26
N ASP A 53 -13.07 3.31 -6.26
CA ASP A 53 -13.47 4.71 -6.15
C ASP A 53 -12.54 5.54 -5.23
N ALA A 54 -11.40 4.97 -4.82
CA ALA A 54 -10.47 5.66 -3.94
C ALA A 54 -9.85 6.89 -4.63
N GLN A 55 -9.74 8.00 -3.89
CA GLN A 55 -9.03 9.19 -4.35
C GLN A 55 -7.52 9.03 -4.14
N LEU A 56 -6.78 8.79 -5.24
CA LEU A 56 -5.35 8.48 -5.21
C LEU A 56 -4.45 9.62 -5.68
N ASN A 57 -5.00 10.76 -6.09
CA ASN A 57 -4.22 11.90 -6.57
C ASN A 57 -3.16 12.35 -5.57
N ASP A 58 -3.50 12.40 -4.27
CA ASP A 58 -2.55 12.73 -3.22
C ASP A 58 -1.46 11.68 -3.03
N VAL A 59 -1.81 10.40 -3.22
CA VAL A 59 -0.88 9.26 -3.13
C VAL A 59 0.15 9.35 -4.26
N PHE A 60 -0.30 9.52 -5.51
CA PHE A 60 0.60 9.64 -6.66
C PHE A 60 1.46 10.90 -6.58
N ARG A 61 0.87 12.05 -6.22
CA ARG A 61 1.63 13.29 -6.01
C ARG A 61 2.68 13.14 -4.92
N TYR A 62 2.37 12.44 -3.84
CA TYR A 62 3.35 12.17 -2.79
C TYR A 62 4.48 11.26 -3.27
N LEU A 63 4.18 10.19 -4.02
CA LEU A 63 5.19 9.29 -4.57
C LEU A 63 6.12 9.98 -5.56
N ASP A 64 5.56 10.83 -6.42
CA ASP A 64 6.30 11.64 -7.40
C ASP A 64 7.25 12.63 -6.70
N ASN A 65 6.74 13.35 -5.70
CA ASN A 65 7.55 14.25 -4.86
C ASN A 65 8.67 13.52 -4.09
N GLN A 66 8.51 12.23 -3.81
CA GLN A 66 9.52 11.40 -3.15
C GLN A 66 10.43 10.68 -4.15
N GLN A 67 10.23 10.88 -5.47
CA GLN A 67 10.96 10.22 -6.55
C GLN A 67 11.00 8.69 -6.38
N ARG A 68 9.93 8.09 -5.87
CA ARG A 68 9.83 6.64 -5.66
C ARG A 68 9.31 5.95 -6.91
N THR A 69 9.89 4.80 -7.23
CA THR A 69 9.40 3.94 -8.31
C THR A 69 8.15 3.21 -7.86
N TYR A 70 7.07 3.33 -8.62
CA TYR A 70 5.83 2.59 -8.35
C TYR A 70 5.17 2.08 -9.63
N THR A 71 4.33 1.06 -9.48
CA THR A 71 3.50 0.48 -10.54
C THR A 71 2.05 0.45 -10.07
N TRP A 72 1.14 0.87 -10.95
CA TRP A 72 -0.30 0.88 -10.69
C TRP A 72 -1.03 -0.05 -11.65
N GLN A 73 -1.73 -1.06 -11.13
CA GLN A 73 -2.53 -2.01 -11.92
C GLN A 73 -3.79 -2.43 -11.15
N SER A 74 -4.95 -2.34 -11.78
CA SER A 74 -6.22 -2.90 -11.27
C SER A 74 -6.52 -2.60 -9.78
N ASN A 75 -6.35 -1.34 -9.36
CA ASN A 75 -6.53 -0.89 -7.97
C ASN A 75 -5.45 -1.33 -6.98
N VAL A 76 -4.31 -1.80 -7.49
CA VAL A 76 -3.15 -2.23 -6.72
C VAL A 76 -1.96 -1.36 -7.08
N LEU A 77 -1.33 -0.79 -6.06
CA LEU A 77 -0.13 0.02 -6.13
C LEU A 77 1.04 -0.74 -5.54
N THR A 78 2.03 -1.04 -6.35
CA THR A 78 3.30 -1.61 -5.89
C THR A 78 4.33 -0.50 -5.84
N VAL A 79 4.83 -0.18 -4.66
CA VAL A 79 5.92 0.78 -4.46
C VAL A 79 7.21 -0.01 -4.27
N THR A 80 8.20 0.26 -5.09
CA THR A 80 9.55 -0.31 -4.94
C THR A 80 10.36 0.66 -4.10
N ASN A 81 10.88 0.20 -2.96
CA ASN A 81 11.75 1.03 -2.16
C ASN A 81 13.17 0.94 -2.70
N PRO A 82 13.92 2.05 -2.73
CA PRO A 82 15.36 1.96 -2.90
C PRO A 82 15.89 1.16 -1.72
N ILE A 83 16.55 0.04 -2.00
CA ILE A 83 17.29 -0.70 -0.99
C ILE A 83 18.42 0.23 -0.59
N GLU A 84 18.30 0.91 0.55
CA GLU A 84 19.48 1.49 1.18
C GLU A 84 20.34 0.30 1.58
N GLU A 85 21.35 0.00 0.76
CA GLU A 85 22.49 -0.81 1.21
C GLU A 85 23.01 -0.11 2.47
N ALA A 86 22.67 -0.69 3.62
CA ALA A 86 23.25 -0.30 4.89
C ALA A 86 24.76 -0.53 4.76
N ASN A 87 25.50 0.57 4.53
CA ASN A 87 26.95 0.62 4.72
C ASN A 87 27.29 0.32 6.19
#